data_AF-A0A8X7BGH2-F1
#
_entry.id   AF-A0A8X7BGH2-F1
#
_cell.length_a   1.000
_cell.length_b   1.000
_cell.length_c   1.000
_cell.angle_alpha   90.00
_cell.angle_beta   90.00
_cell.angle_gamma   90.00
#
_symmetry.space_group_name_H-M   'P 1'
#
loop_
_entity.id
_entity.type
_entity.pdbx_description
1 polymer ?
#
loop_
_entity_poly.entity_id
_entity_poly.type
_entity_poly.pdbx_seq_one_letter_code
_entity_poly.pdbx_strand_id
1 'polypeptide(L)'
;MACDAEDCRFQMLNDEEIVTSMQEESDPADDETDEDEDINNESSKGPSNAGAFSASETVMEWYEQQSKCCPTQLLLLNRIRDLAVKKRRSTMVQRRISDYFPQ
;
A
#
# COMPACT_ATOMS: atom_id res chain seq x y z
N MET A 1 37.18 -1.72 16.11
CA MET A 1 36.47 -1.92 14.83
C MET A 1 35.88 -3.31 14.86
N ALA A 2 34.58 -3.43 15.19
CA ALA A 2 33.85 -4.69 15.10
C ALA A 2 32.94 -4.57 13.89
N CYS A 3 33.06 -5.53 12.99
CA CYS A 3 32.42 -5.56 11.68
C CYS A 3 30.90 -5.69 11.80
N ASP A 4 30.23 -4.98 10.92
CA ASP A 4 28.81 -5.04 10.56
C ASP A 4 28.44 -6.40 9.92
N ALA A 5 27.15 -6.64 9.74
CA ALA A 5 26.50 -7.77 9.04
C ALA A 5 25.90 -8.89 9.92
N GLU A 6 24.83 -8.56 10.63
CA GLU A 6 23.69 -9.49 10.74
C GLU A 6 23.10 -9.66 9.34
N ASP A 7 23.71 -10.54 8.56
CA ASP A 7 23.17 -11.10 7.34
C ASP A 7 21.94 -11.94 7.74
N CYS A 8 20.76 -11.33 7.76
CA CYS A 8 19.49 -12.05 7.80
C CYS A 8 19.40 -12.86 6.49
N ARG A 9 20.10 -13.99 6.44
CA ARG A 9 20.05 -14.95 5.35
C ARG A 9 18.62 -15.49 5.32
N PHE A 10 17.80 -14.93 4.44
CA PHE A 10 16.52 -15.53 4.11
C PHE A 10 16.83 -16.93 3.56
N GLN A 11 16.28 -17.95 4.22
CA GLN A 11 16.41 -19.32 3.77
C GLN A 11 15.74 -19.44 2.40
N MET A 12 16.48 -19.91 1.41
CA MET A 12 15.94 -20.23 0.09
C MET A 12 15.10 -21.49 0.24
N LEU A 13 13.79 -21.38 0.02
CA LEU A 13 12.88 -22.51 0.06
C LEU A 13 13.00 -23.33 -1.22
N ASN A 14 12.85 -24.65 -1.09
CA ASN A 14 12.73 -25.55 -2.23
C ASN A 14 11.31 -25.52 -2.83
N ASP A 15 11.13 -26.01 -4.05
CA ASP A 15 9.86 -26.00 -4.78
C ASP A 15 8.71 -26.61 -3.96
N GLU A 16 8.97 -27.69 -3.21
CA GLU A 16 7.96 -28.33 -2.36
C GLU A 16 7.57 -27.46 -1.16
N GLU A 17 8.55 -26.82 -0.50
CA GLU A 17 8.30 -25.93 0.64
C GLU A 17 7.51 -24.69 0.21
N ILE A 18 7.77 -24.16 -0.99
CA ILE A 18 7.02 -23.03 -1.57
C ILE A 18 5.55 -23.41 -1.76
N VAL A 19 5.27 -24.60 -2.32
CA VAL A 19 3.89 -25.06 -2.56
C VAL A 19 3.14 -25.25 -1.24
N THR A 20 3.78 -25.81 -0.22
CA THR A 20 3.17 -26.01 1.10
C THR A 20 2.87 -24.67 1.79
N SER A 21 3.81 -23.71 1.79
CA SER A 21 3.56 -22.39 2.36
C SER A 21 2.40 -21.65 1.69
N MET A 22 2.24 -21.81 0.36
CA MET A 22 1.11 -21.22 -0.37
C MET A 22 -0.25 -21.87 -0.03
N GLN A 23 -0.26 -23.13 0.40
CA GLN A 23 -1.48 -23.84 0.80
C GLN A 23 -1.87 -23.53 2.25
N GLU A 24 -0.89 -23.34 3.14
CA GLU A 24 -1.14 -23.03 4.55
C GLU A 24 -1.72 -21.62 4.77
N GLU A 25 -1.47 -20.66 3.87
CA GLU A 25 -2.03 -19.31 3.95
C GLU A 25 -3.49 -19.19 3.45
N SER A 26 -4.06 -20.28 2.92
CA SER A 26 -5.44 -20.32 2.42
C SER A 26 -6.38 -20.97 3.44
N ASP A 27 -6.63 -20.30 4.56
CA ASP A 27 -7.79 -20.59 5.40
C ASP A 27 -8.99 -19.77 4.87
N PRO A 28 -10.03 -20.39 4.26
CA PRO A 28 -11.17 -19.68 3.73
C PRO A 28 -12.20 -19.49 4.84
N ALA A 29 -12.02 -18.44 5.64
CA ALA A 29 -13.07 -17.94 6.51
C ALA A 29 -13.52 -16.56 6.03
N ASP A 30 -14.68 -16.59 5.37
CA ASP A 30 -15.63 -15.48 5.19
C ASP A 30 -15.35 -14.49 4.03
N ASP A 31 -15.54 -14.99 2.83
CA ASP A 31 -16.16 -14.24 1.73
C ASP A 31 -17.67 -14.33 1.93
N GLU A 32 -18.33 -13.25 2.37
CA GLU A 32 -19.68 -12.88 1.91
C GLU A 32 -20.03 -11.45 2.37
N THR A 33 -20.69 -10.72 1.46
CA THR A 33 -21.36 -9.41 1.59
C THR A 33 -20.59 -8.14 1.21
N ASP A 34 -20.29 -8.03 -0.10
CA ASP A 34 -20.66 -6.83 -0.86
C ASP A 34 -22.20 -6.69 -0.83
N GLU A 35 -22.74 -5.98 0.16
CA GLU A 35 -24.10 -5.44 0.11
C GLU A 35 -24.04 -3.91 0.20
N ASP A 36 -24.36 -3.29 -0.93
CA ASP A 36 -24.72 -1.88 -1.07
C ASP A 36 -25.84 -1.52 -0.06
N GLU A 37 -25.47 -0.99 1.12
CA GLU A 37 -26.38 -0.16 1.92
C GLU A 37 -26.05 1.32 1.71
N ASP A 38 -26.61 1.85 0.62
CA ASP A 38 -26.92 3.27 0.45
C ASP A 38 -28.04 3.67 1.43
N ILE A 39 -27.67 3.97 2.69
CA ILE A 39 -28.57 4.67 3.62
C ILE A 39 -27.81 5.77 4.37
N ASN A 40 -28.01 7.00 3.91
CA ASN A 40 -27.96 8.23 4.69
C ASN A 40 -26.71 8.46 5.54
N ASN A 41 -25.65 8.89 4.89
CA ASN A 41 -24.87 9.95 5.49
C ASN A 41 -24.61 11.00 4.41
N GLU A 42 -24.99 12.24 4.66
CA GLU A 42 -24.51 13.43 3.95
C GLU A 42 -23.01 13.64 4.28
N SER A 43 -22.23 12.56 4.17
CA SER A 43 -20.80 12.54 4.32
C SER A 43 -20.25 13.15 3.05
N SER A 44 -19.77 14.38 3.15
CA SER A 44 -18.90 15.00 2.16
C SER A 44 -17.99 13.91 1.56
N LYS A 45 -18.30 13.49 0.33
CA LYS A 45 -17.48 12.51 -0.37
C LYS A 45 -16.13 13.19 -0.52
N GLY A 46 -15.17 12.74 0.29
CA GLY A 46 -13.83 13.29 0.31
C GLY A 46 -13.21 13.27 -1.10
N PRO A 47 -12.07 13.96 -1.30
CA PRO A 47 -11.42 13.96 -2.60
C PRO A 47 -11.19 12.51 -3.08
N SER A 48 -11.38 12.27 -4.38
CA SER A 48 -11.03 10.99 -4.98
C SER A 48 -9.55 10.68 -4.71
N ASN A 49 -9.15 9.41 -4.68
CA ASN A 49 -7.75 9.04 -4.45
C ASN A 49 -6.78 9.76 -5.41
N ALA A 50 -7.17 9.91 -6.68
CA ALA A 50 -6.40 10.67 -7.66
C ALA A 50 -6.35 12.18 -7.33
N GLY A 51 -7.49 12.78 -6.99
CA GLY A 51 -7.56 14.19 -6.62
C GLY A 51 -6.78 14.53 -5.35
N ALA A 52 -6.86 13.67 -4.33
CA ALA A 52 -6.09 13.80 -3.09
C ALA A 52 -4.59 13.68 -3.35
N PHE A 53 -4.18 12.76 -4.24
CA PHE A 53 -2.78 12.59 -4.62
C PHE A 53 -2.24 13.82 -5.35
N SER A 54 -2.93 14.30 -6.39
CA SER A 54 -2.51 15.49 -7.14
C SER A 54 -2.44 16.74 -6.26
N ALA A 55 -3.41 16.92 -5.35
CA ALA A 55 -3.39 18.01 -4.38
C ALA A 55 -2.17 17.90 -3.43
N SER A 56 -1.86 16.68 -2.96
CA SER A 56 -0.69 16.45 -2.10
C SER A 56 0.62 16.79 -2.81
N GLU A 57 0.78 16.40 -4.08
CA GLU A 57 1.97 16.74 -4.88
C GLU A 57 2.10 18.25 -5.05
N THR A 58 0.99 18.93 -5.37
CA THR A 58 0.99 20.39 -5.54
C THR A 58 1.41 21.13 -4.26
N VAL A 59 0.94 20.68 -3.09
CA VAL A 59 1.32 21.25 -1.80
C VAL A 59 2.80 21.02 -1.50
N MET A 60 3.32 19.82 -1.80
CA MET A 60 4.74 19.50 -1.60
C MET A 60 5.64 20.37 -2.48
N GLU A 61 5.35 20.46 -3.78
CA GLU A 61 6.11 21.30 -4.72
C GLU A 61 6.11 22.77 -4.30
N TRP A 62 4.95 23.29 -3.89
CA TRP A 62 4.84 24.65 -3.37
C TRP A 62 5.67 24.85 -2.10
N TYR A 63 5.63 23.88 -1.17
CA TYR A 63 6.33 23.96 0.11
C TYR A 63 7.86 23.91 -0.06
N GLU A 64 8.35 23.10 -1.00
CA GLU A 64 9.78 23.01 -1.33
C GLU A 64 10.37 24.33 -1.85
N GLN A 65 9.56 25.13 -2.56
CA GLN A 65 9.99 26.42 -3.11
C GLN A 65 10.04 27.55 -2.07
N GLN A 66 9.54 27.32 -0.85
CA GLN A 66 9.54 28.35 0.18
C GLN A 66 10.96 28.61 0.70
N SER A 67 11.35 29.88 0.77
CA SER A 67 12.68 30.32 1.23
C SER A 67 13.03 29.89 2.66
N LYS A 68 12.01 29.55 3.46
CA LYS A 68 12.13 29.04 4.82
C LYS A 68 11.60 27.60 4.97
N CYS A 69 11.63 26.82 3.90
CA CYS A 69 11.26 25.41 3.95
C CYS A 69 12.03 24.69 5.07
N CYS A 70 11.31 24.05 5.99
CA CYS A 70 11.91 23.31 7.09
C CYS A 70 12.19 21.87 6.63
N PRO A 71 13.47 21.43 6.57
CA PRO A 71 13.80 20.08 6.08
C PRO A 71 13.10 18.96 6.86
N THR A 72 12.91 19.15 8.17
CA THR A 72 12.22 18.18 9.03
C THR A 72 10.74 18.04 8.65
N GLN A 73 10.06 19.16 8.35
CA GLN A 73 8.66 19.11 7.92
C GLN A 73 8.53 18.45 6.55
N LEU A 74 9.45 18.75 5.62
CA LEU A 74 9.49 18.10 4.31
C LEU A 74 9.73 16.58 4.43
N LEU A 75 10.63 16.16 5.31
CA LEU A 75 10.87 14.74 5.59
C LEU A 75 9.61 14.04 6.12
N LEU A 76 8.86 14.68 7.02
CA LEU A 76 7.60 14.14 7.54
C LEU A 76 6.54 14.00 6.45
N LEU A 77 6.41 14.99 5.57
CA LEU A 77 5.52 14.92 4.41
C LEU A 77 5.89 13.76 3.47
N ASN A 78 7.19 13.61 3.18
CA ASN A 78 7.70 12.50 2.37
C ASN A 78 7.36 11.14 2.98
N ARG A 79 7.52 11.00 4.30
CA ARG A 79 7.16 9.77 5.01
C ARG A 79 5.67 9.44 4.89
N ILE A 80 4.79 10.44 4.98
CA ILE A 80 3.34 10.23 4.81
C ILE A 80 3.03 9.70 3.41
N ARG A 81 3.64 10.30 2.37
CA ARG A 81 3.51 9.83 0.98
C ARG A 81 4.00 8.39 0.82
N ASP A 82 5.16 8.06 1.37
CA ASP A 82 5.70 6.70 1.30
C ASP A 82 4.79 5.67 1.96
N LEU A 83 4.19 6.02 3.11
CA LEU A 83 3.23 5.16 3.79
C LEU A 83 1.98 4.94 2.94
N ALA A 84 1.47 5.98 2.28
CA ALA A 84 0.33 5.86 1.37
C ALA A 84 0.65 4.97 0.17
N VAL A 85 1.85 5.10 -0.42
CA VAL A 85 2.31 4.23 -1.52
C VAL A 85 2.46 2.78 -1.06
N LYS A 86 3.04 2.54 0.12
CA LYS A 86 3.17 1.19 0.69
C LYS A 86 1.80 0.56 0.92
N LYS A 87 0.84 1.30 1.49
CA LYS A 87 -0.52 0.83 1.69
C LYS A 87 -1.19 0.50 0.35
N ARG A 88 -1.04 1.35 -0.66
CA ARG A 88 -1.56 1.08 -2.01
C ARG A 88 -0.98 -0.20 -2.60
N ARG A 89 0.33 -0.44 -2.43
CA ARG A 89 0.99 -1.67 -2.91
C ARG A 89 0.51 -2.91 -2.16
N SER A 90 0.33 -2.83 -0.84
CA SER A 90 -0.17 -3.96 -0.05
C SER A 90 -1.63 -4.29 -0.34
N THR A 91 -2.45 -3.29 -0.69
CA THR A 91 -3.85 -3.52 -1.10
C THR A 91 -3.99 -3.90 -2.57
N MET A 92 -2.92 -3.85 -3.36
CA MET A 92 -2.96 -4.19 -4.77
C MET A 92 -2.86 -5.70 -4.93
N VAL A 93 -4.01 -6.37 -4.92
CA VAL A 93 -4.09 -7.81 -5.18
C VAL A 93 -3.78 -8.04 -6.67
N GLN A 94 -2.73 -8.79 -6.95
CA GLN A 94 -2.44 -9.22 -8.32
C GLN A 94 -3.51 -10.25 -8.72
N ARG A 95 -4.40 -9.87 -9.63
CA ARG A 95 -5.40 -10.80 -10.19
C ARG A 95 -4.68 -11.93 -10.92
N ARG A 96 -5.16 -13.16 -10.76
CA ARG A 96 -4.65 -14.30 -11.52
C ARG A 96 -5.05 -14.12 -12.97
N ILE A 97 -4.23 -14.61 -13.89
CA ILE A 97 -4.52 -14.49 -15.33
C ILE A 97 -5.84 -15.16 -15.71
N SER A 98 -6.24 -16.19 -14.94
CA SER A 98 -7.54 -16.85 -15.03
C SER A 98 -8.71 -15.92 -14.78
N ASP A 99 -8.56 -14.89 -13.94
CA ASP A 99 -9.63 -13.98 -13.54
C ASP A 99 -10.04 -13.04 -14.70
N TYR A 100 -9.27 -13.04 -15.80
CA TYR A 100 -9.54 -12.27 -17.01
C TYR A 100 -10.27 -13.08 -18.09
N PHE A 101 -10.41 -14.40 -17.92
CA PHE A 101 -11.10 -15.26 -18.87
C PHE A 101 -12.40 -15.77 -18.24
N PRO A 102 -13.58 -15.32 -18.73
CA PRO A 102 -14.86 -15.85 -18.26
C PRO A 102 -15.00 -17.34 -18.61
N GLN A 103 -15.59 -18.12 -17.70
CA GLN A 103 -15.91 -19.55 -17.87
C GLN A 103 -17.06 -19.78 -18.85
#